data_AF-A0A3N5NT60-F1
#
_entry.id   AF-A0A3N5NT60-F1
#
_cell.length_a   1.000
_cell.length_b   1.000
_cell.length_c   1.000
_cell.angle_alpha   90.00
_cell.angle_beta   90.00
_cell.angle_gamma   90.00
#
_symmetry.space_group_name_H-M   'P 1'
#
loop_
_entity.id
_entity.type
_entity.pdbx_description
1 polymer ?
#
loop_
_entity_poly.entity_id
_entity_poly.type
_entity_poly.pdbx_seq_one_letter_code
_entity_poly.pdbx_strand_id
1 'polypeptide(L)'
;MLLGWRPSTIDVDIRVEPDTDALFRAIPDIKESLQLNVELASPIDFIPVRPGWQECSPFIAQEGRARFHHFEPYAQALAKVERGHQ
;
A
#
# COMPACT_ATOMS: atom_id res chain seq x y z
N MET A 1 -19.69 -0.66 4.79
CA MET A 1 -18.52 0.24 4.76
C MET A 1 -18.26 0.72 6.18
N LEU A 2 -17.49 -0.03 6.99
CA LEU A 2 -17.39 0.22 8.44
C LEU A 2 -16.47 1.41 8.79
N LEU A 3 -15.72 1.95 7.82
CA LEU A 3 -14.66 2.95 8.04
C LEU A 3 -14.70 4.14 7.05
N GLY A 4 -15.73 4.27 6.22
CA GLY A 4 -15.84 5.41 5.29
C GLY A 4 -14.85 5.40 4.11
N TRP A 5 -14.08 4.33 3.92
CA TRP A 5 -13.12 4.23 2.81
C TRP A 5 -13.77 4.04 1.46
N ARG A 6 -13.15 4.66 0.45
CA ARG A 6 -13.58 4.50 -0.94
C ARG A 6 -13.43 3.04 -1.37
N PRO A 7 -14.38 2.49 -2.14
CA PRO A 7 -14.29 1.13 -2.64
C PRO A 7 -13.20 0.97 -3.73
N SER A 8 -12.75 2.06 -4.34
CA SER A 8 -11.71 2.06 -5.37
C SER A 8 -10.88 3.36 -5.36
N THR A 9 -9.73 3.30 -6.01
CA THR A 9 -8.79 4.41 -6.27
C THR A 9 -8.14 4.20 -7.64
N ILE A 10 -7.71 5.29 -8.29
CA ILE A 10 -6.88 5.23 -9.49
C ILE A 10 -5.38 5.24 -9.14
N ASP A 11 -5.03 5.75 -7.97
CA ASP A 11 -3.64 5.89 -7.52
C ASP A 11 -3.31 4.80 -6.51
N VAL A 12 -2.20 4.09 -6.77
CA VAL A 12 -1.70 2.98 -5.96
C VAL A 12 -0.20 3.18 -5.70
N ASP A 13 0.14 3.44 -4.45
CA ASP A 13 1.51 3.43 -3.96
C ASP A 13 1.89 2.00 -3.57
N ILE A 14 2.96 1.46 -4.14
CA ILE A 14 3.45 0.11 -3.81
C ILE A 14 4.92 0.11 -3.42
N ARG A 15 5.26 -0.85 -2.56
CA ARG A 15 6.63 -1.24 -2.24
C ARG A 15 6.70 -2.76 -2.25
N VAL A 16 7.75 -3.29 -2.87
CA VAL A 16 7.93 -4.73 -3.09
C VAL A 16 8.97 -5.24 -2.11
N GLU A 17 8.63 -6.21 -1.28
CA GLU A 17 9.57 -6.79 -0.32
C GLU A 17 9.39 -8.32 -0.22
N PRO A 18 10.43 -9.13 -0.51
CA PRO A 18 11.70 -8.72 -1.11
C PRO A 18 11.51 -8.25 -2.57
N ASP A 19 12.42 -7.40 -3.05
CA ASP A 19 12.42 -6.95 -4.44
C ASP A 19 12.49 -8.14 -5.41
N THR A 20 11.61 -8.14 -6.42
CA THR A 20 11.59 -9.17 -7.46
C THR A 20 11.39 -8.56 -8.83
N ASP A 21 12.32 -8.83 -9.75
CA ASP A 21 12.26 -8.36 -11.14
C ASP A 21 10.95 -8.70 -11.84
N ALA A 22 10.41 -9.89 -11.57
CA ALA A 22 9.16 -10.35 -12.18
C ALA A 22 7.97 -9.44 -11.81
N LEU A 23 7.92 -8.95 -10.57
CA LEU A 23 6.84 -8.08 -10.13
C LEU A 23 6.98 -6.69 -10.76
N PHE A 24 8.18 -6.13 -10.80
CA PHE A 24 8.43 -4.84 -11.44
C PHE A 24 8.10 -4.84 -12.93
N ARG A 25 8.42 -5.95 -13.63
CA ARG A 25 8.05 -6.13 -15.05
C ARG A 25 6.55 -6.25 -15.29
N ALA A 26 5.77 -6.67 -14.29
CA ALA A 26 4.33 -6.77 -14.39
C ALA A 26 3.60 -5.42 -14.16
N ILE A 27 4.25 -4.44 -13.54
CA ILE A 27 3.62 -3.14 -13.22
C ILE A 27 3.08 -2.42 -14.47
N PRO A 28 3.80 -2.31 -15.61
CA PRO A 28 3.26 -1.67 -16.80
C PRO A 28 1.94 -2.29 -17.27
N ASP A 29 1.88 -3.62 -17.38
CA ASP A 29 0.67 -4.34 -17.78
C ASP A 29 -0.48 -4.12 -16.80
N ILE A 30 -0.19 -4.05 -15.49
CA ILE A 30 -1.20 -3.75 -14.46
C ILE A 30 -1.73 -2.33 -14.59
N LYS A 31 -0.85 -1.33 -14.82
CA LYS A 31 -1.25 0.07 -15.01
C LYS A 31 -2.20 0.21 -16.19
N GLU A 32 -1.87 -0.43 -17.32
CA GLU A 32 -2.69 -0.37 -18.54
C GLU A 32 -4.01 -1.13 -18.38
N SER A 33 -3.96 -2.38 -17.91
CA SER A 33 -5.15 -3.24 -17.83
C SER A 33 -6.17 -2.77 -16.81
N LEU A 34 -5.73 -2.18 -15.70
CA LEU A 34 -6.61 -1.67 -14.64
C LEU A 34 -6.85 -0.16 -14.73
N GLN A 35 -6.20 0.53 -15.68
CA GLN A 35 -6.22 1.98 -15.82
C GLN A 35 -5.81 2.70 -14.52
N LEU A 36 -4.71 2.25 -13.91
CA LEU A 36 -4.20 2.74 -12.64
C LEU A 36 -2.88 3.51 -12.80
N ASN A 37 -2.68 4.51 -11.95
CA ASN A 37 -1.38 5.09 -11.66
C ASN A 37 -0.72 4.27 -10.55
N VAL A 38 0.46 3.72 -10.84
CA VAL A 38 1.27 3.00 -9.84
C VAL A 38 2.57 3.76 -9.63
N GLU A 39 2.86 4.05 -8.37
CA GLU A 39 4.08 4.71 -7.89
C GLU A 39 4.84 3.81 -6.92
N LEU A 40 6.17 3.85 -6.97
CA LEU A 40 7.02 3.12 -6.02
C LEU A 40 7.21 3.98 -4.76
N ALA A 41 6.29 3.83 -3.83
CA ALA A 41 6.26 4.58 -2.57
C ALA A 41 5.53 3.77 -1.48
N SER A 42 5.88 4.05 -0.23
CA SER A 42 5.26 3.46 0.96
C SER A 42 5.23 4.45 2.10
N PRO A 43 4.28 4.35 3.05
CA PRO A 43 4.33 5.12 4.30
C PRO A 43 5.68 5.02 5.04
N ILE A 44 6.39 3.89 4.90
CA ILE A 44 7.69 3.65 5.55
C ILE A 44 8.79 4.59 5.00
N ASP A 45 8.63 5.12 3.79
CA ASP A 45 9.61 6.01 3.18
C ASP A 45 9.59 7.42 3.81
N PHE A 46 8.52 7.74 4.57
CA PHE A 46 8.31 9.06 5.18
C PHE A 46 8.49 9.04 6.70
N ILE A 47 8.22 7.91 7.35
CA ILE A 47 8.27 7.79 8.81
C ILE A 47 8.87 6.44 9.25
N PRO A 48 9.54 6.39 10.42
CA PRO A 48 9.90 5.12 11.03
C PRO A 48 8.63 4.37 11.47
N VAL A 49 8.59 3.06 11.18
CA VAL A 49 7.55 2.15 11.67
C VAL A 49 8.07 1.26 12.78
N ARG A 50 7.18 0.87 13.70
CA ARG A 50 7.53 -0.02 14.82
C ARG A 50 7.85 -1.44 14.30
N PRO A 51 8.82 -2.16 14.90
CA PRO A 51 9.00 -3.58 14.62
C PRO A 51 7.69 -4.35 14.82
N GLY A 52 7.35 -5.24 13.88
CA GLY A 52 6.13 -6.04 13.93
C GLY A 52 4.85 -5.28 13.58
N TRP A 53 4.93 -4.07 13.00
CA TRP A 53 3.74 -3.29 12.59
C TRP A 53 2.78 -4.09 11.68
N GLN A 54 3.30 -5.06 10.93
CA GLN A 54 2.53 -5.95 10.06
C GLN A 54 1.52 -6.81 10.84
N GLU A 55 1.79 -7.12 12.11
CA GLU A 55 0.86 -7.87 12.97
C GLU A 55 -0.32 -6.99 13.41
N CYS A 56 -0.11 -5.68 13.44
CA CYS A 56 -1.15 -4.69 13.74
C CYS A 56 -1.96 -4.29 12.50
N SER A 57 -1.63 -4.82 11.31
CA SER A 57 -2.29 -4.51 10.04
C SER A 57 -3.58 -5.33 9.85
N PRO A 58 -4.77 -4.70 9.93
CA PRO A 58 -6.04 -5.40 9.83
C PRO A 58 -6.22 -6.12 8.49
N PHE A 59 -6.70 -7.36 8.51
CA PHE A 59 -7.04 -8.11 7.30
C PHE A 59 -8.24 -7.49 6.56
N ILE A 60 -8.16 -7.49 5.23
CA ILE A 60 -9.21 -7.00 4.32
C ILE A 60 -9.90 -8.17 3.63
N ALA A 61 -9.12 -8.92 2.85
CA ALA A 61 -9.59 -9.95 1.95
C ALA A 61 -8.42 -10.86 1.51
N GLN A 62 -8.75 -12.01 0.95
CA GLN A 62 -7.78 -12.90 0.33
C GLN A 62 -8.26 -13.24 -1.09
N GLU A 63 -7.41 -12.96 -2.08
CA GLU A 63 -7.64 -13.30 -3.49
C GLU A 63 -6.60 -14.31 -3.95
N GLY A 64 -7.02 -15.56 -4.13
CA GLY A 64 -6.12 -16.66 -4.44
C GLY A 64 -5.03 -16.83 -3.37
N ARG A 65 -3.77 -16.54 -3.75
CA ARG A 65 -2.60 -16.61 -2.85
C ARG A 65 -2.22 -15.27 -2.23
N ALA A 66 -2.88 -14.18 -2.61
CA ALA A 66 -2.62 -12.84 -2.09
C ALA A 66 -3.56 -12.52 -0.92
N ARG A 67 -3.00 -12.05 0.19
CA ARG A 67 -3.77 -11.53 1.33
C ARG A 67 -3.60 -10.02 1.39
N PHE A 68 -4.71 -9.32 1.47
CA PHE A 68 -4.77 -7.88 1.55
C PHE A 68 -4.98 -7.47 3.00
N HIS A 69 -4.13 -6.56 3.47
CA HIS A 69 -4.19 -5.99 4.80
C HIS A 69 -4.13 -4.47 4.67
N HIS A 70 -4.76 -3.75 5.59
CA HIS A 70 -4.52 -2.32 5.70
C HIS A 70 -3.11 -2.09 6.23
N PHE A 71 -2.46 -1.03 5.76
CA PHE A 71 -1.26 -0.54 6.43
C PHE A 71 -1.61 -0.19 7.89
N GLU A 72 -0.67 -0.37 8.82
CA GLU A 72 -0.92 -0.09 10.23
C GLU A 72 -1.51 1.33 10.39
N PRO A 73 -2.73 1.48 10.95
CA PRO A 73 -3.48 2.74 10.86
C PRO A 73 -2.77 3.97 11.44
N TYR A 74 -2.03 3.82 12.55
CA TYR A 74 -1.30 4.94 13.16
C TYR A 74 -0.15 5.42 12.27
N ALA A 75 0.65 4.50 11.75
CA ALA A 75 1.72 4.81 10.82
C ALA A 75 1.16 5.40 9.51
N GLN A 76 0.06 4.87 8.98
CA GLN A 76 -0.58 5.45 7.79
C GLN A 76 -1.04 6.89 8.04
N ALA A 77 -1.65 7.17 9.20
CA ALA A 77 -2.08 8.52 9.55
C ALA A 77 -0.90 9.47 9.72
N LEU A 78 0.15 9.05 10.44
CA LEU A 78 1.33 9.86 10.71
C LEU A 78 2.10 10.18 9.42
N ALA A 79 2.25 9.21 8.51
CA ALA A 79 2.90 9.44 7.21
C ALA A 79 2.16 10.51 6.37
N LYS A 80 0.83 10.56 6.45
CA LYS A 80 0.03 11.61 5.78
C LYS A 80 0.25 12.99 6.38
N VAL A 81 0.36 13.07 7.71
CA VAL A 81 0.66 14.33 8.41
C VAL A 81 2.05 14.82 7.99
N GLU A 82 3.06 13.96 8.06
CA GLU A 82 4.44 14.30 7.68
C GLU A 82 4.54 14.80 6.23
N ARG A 83 3.91 14.10 5.28
CA ARG A 83 3.86 14.53 3.87
C ARG A 83 3.13 15.86 3.65
N GLY A 84 2.17 16.21 4.51
CA GLY A 84 1.44 17.47 4.41
C GLY A 84 2.16 18.67 5.04
N HIS A 85 3.24 18.43 5.79
CA HIS A 85 4.08 19.46 6.40
C HIS A 85 5.22 19.92 5.46
N GLN A 86 5.54 19.13 4.43
CA GLN A 86 6.52 19.46 3.39
C GLN A 86 5.83 20.13 2.20
#